data_AF-A0A4S3KCG7-F1
#
_entry.id   AF-A0A4S3KCG7-F1
#
_cell.length_a   1.000
_cell.length_b   1.000
_cell.length_c   1.000
_cell.angle_alpha   90.00
_cell.angle_beta   90.00
_cell.angle_gamma   90.00
#
_symmetry.space_group_name_H-M   'P 1'
#
loop_
_entity.id
_entity.type
_entity.pdbx_description
1 polymer ?
#
loop_
_entity_poly.entity_id
_entity_poly.type
_entity_poly.pdbx_seq_one_letter_code
_entity_poly.pdbx_strand_id
1 'polypeptide(L)'
;MNYAHFAEYVRKVEDDLIHKFSVSRDGARRIAQRLELDAFKDYTDTKDRNQLVIEYRELGPCLLAERMGVSRDTVTRRYNAAVAANSPQAVDAA
;
A
#
# COMPACT_ATOMS: atom_id res chain seq x y z
N MET A 1 -9.96 1.82 -8.59
CA MET A 1 -9.55 2.67 -7.45
C MET A 1 -8.46 3.62 -7.92
N ASN A 2 -8.53 4.94 -7.69
CA ASN A 2 -7.45 5.86 -8.07
C ASN A 2 -6.35 5.81 -7.01
N TYR A 3 -5.24 5.12 -7.30
CA TYR A 3 -4.14 4.91 -6.37
C TYR A 3 -3.48 6.21 -5.88
N ALA A 4 -3.56 7.30 -6.67
CA ALA A 4 -3.05 8.61 -6.31
C ALA A 4 -3.85 9.23 -5.15
N HIS A 5 -5.19 9.20 -5.21
CA HIS A 5 -6.05 9.72 -4.13
C HIS A 5 -5.81 9.02 -2.80
N PHE A 6 -5.51 7.71 -2.84
CA PHE A 6 -5.24 6.95 -1.63
C PHE A 6 -3.86 7.29 -1.03
N ALA A 7 -2.84 7.52 -1.87
CA ALA A 7 -1.54 7.96 -1.38
C ALA A 7 -1.61 9.37 -0.76
N GLU A 8 -2.42 10.27 -1.30
CA GLU A 8 -2.69 11.58 -0.72
C GLU A 8 -3.41 11.47 0.64
N TYR A 9 -4.40 10.57 0.75
CA TYR A 9 -5.08 10.30 2.02
C TYR A 9 -4.09 9.84 3.10
N VAL A 10 -3.21 8.87 2.78
CA VAL A 10 -2.21 8.34 3.72
C VAL A 10 -1.24 9.44 4.18
N ARG A 11 -0.77 10.31 3.27
CA ARG A 11 0.08 11.46 3.65
C ARG A 11 -0.65 12.42 4.57
N LYS A 12 -1.90 12.76 4.25
CA LYS A 12 -2.71 13.65 5.09
C LYS A 12 -2.90 13.08 6.50
N VAL A 13 -3.11 11.77 6.63
CA VAL A 13 -3.21 11.10 7.93
C VAL A 13 -1.88 11.18 8.69
N GLU A 14 -0.75 10.93 8.02
CA GLU A 14 0.58 11.08 8.63
C GLU A 14 0.79 12.51 9.15
N ASP A 15 0.49 13.53 8.34
CA ASP A 15 0.63 14.94 8.71
C ASP A 15 -0.30 15.31 9.88
N ASP A 16 -1.55 14.85 9.86
CA ASP A 16 -2.50 15.10 10.94
C ASP A 16 -2.03 14.47 12.26
N LEU A 17 -1.51 13.23 12.22
CA LEU A 17 -0.94 12.56 13.40
C LEU A 17 0.23 13.35 14.00
N ILE A 18 1.10 13.91 13.17
CA ILE A 18 2.24 14.71 13.61
C ILE A 18 1.77 16.05 14.19
N HIS A 19 0.97 16.80 13.42
CA HIS A 19 0.71 18.20 13.71
C HIS A 19 -0.47 18.44 14.65
N LYS A 20 -1.49 17.58 14.62
CA LYS A 20 -2.68 17.72 15.47
C LYS A 20 -2.62 16.86 16.72
N PHE A 21 -2.01 15.68 16.62
CA PHE A 21 -1.99 14.70 17.70
C PHE A 21 -0.63 14.54 18.37
N SER A 22 0.39 15.30 17.95
CA SER A 22 1.76 15.29 18.50
C SER A 22 2.39 13.88 18.52
N VAL A 23 1.98 13.00 17.61
CA VAL A 23 2.60 11.70 17.44
C VAL A 23 3.99 11.90 16.85
N SER A 24 4.98 11.14 17.31
CA SER A 24 6.32 11.20 16.71
C SER A 24 6.24 10.89 15.21
N ARG A 25 7.09 11.54 14.41
CA ARG A 25 7.12 11.32 12.95
C ARG A 25 7.21 9.83 12.59
N ASP A 26 8.05 9.07 13.30
CA ASP A 26 8.18 7.63 13.11
C ASP A 26 6.90 6.86 13.48
N GLY A 27 6.22 7.28 14.56
CA GLY A 27 4.94 6.70 14.96
C GLY A 27 3.84 6.97 13.95
N ALA A 28 3.71 8.21 13.51
CA ALA A 28 2.74 8.65 12.50
C ALA A 28 2.95 7.90 11.17
N ARG A 29 4.20 7.81 10.71
CA ARG A 29 4.56 7.06 9.50
C ARG A 29 4.18 5.59 9.59
N ARG A 30 4.44 4.92 10.73
CA ARG A 30 4.04 3.52 10.93
C ARG A 30 2.52 3.34 10.89
N ILE A 31 1.77 4.22 11.56
CA ILE A 31 0.29 4.17 11.57
C ILE A 31 -0.27 4.40 10.16
N ALA A 32 0.21 5.42 9.46
CA ALA A 32 -0.23 5.75 8.11
C ALA A 32 0.05 4.59 7.12
N GLN A 33 1.23 3.98 7.20
CA GLN A 33 1.57 2.79 6.41
C GLN A 33 0.70 1.57 6.73
N ARG A 34 0.29 1.39 7.99
CA ARG A 34 -0.59 0.30 8.37
C ARG A 34 -1.98 0.49 7.80
N LEU A 35 -2.53 1.70 7.92
CA LEU A 35 -3.81 2.08 7.31
C LEU A 35 -3.78 1.93 5.78
N GLU A 36 -2.64 2.27 5.17
CA GLU A 36 -2.44 2.04 3.73
C GLU A 36 -2.66 0.57 3.36
N LEU A 37 -2.05 -0.35 4.11
CA LEU A 37 -2.10 -1.78 3.84
C LEU A 37 -3.47 -2.38 4.15
N ASP A 38 -4.12 -1.94 5.22
CA ASP A 38 -5.44 -2.43 5.60
C ASP A 38 -6.47 -2.03 4.54
N ALA A 39 -6.49 -0.77 4.10
CA ALA A 39 -7.38 -0.38 3.01
C ALA A 39 -6.98 -1.03 1.68
N PHE A 40 -5.69 -1.23 1.40
CA PHE A 40 -5.28 -1.97 0.20
C PHE A 40 -5.90 -3.37 0.19
N LYS A 41 -5.95 -4.08 1.32
CA LYS A 41 -6.58 -5.40 1.42
C LYS A 41 -8.10 -5.34 1.24
N ASP A 42 -8.75 -4.37 1.87
CA ASP A 42 -10.21 -4.26 1.86
C ASP A 42 -10.76 -3.82 0.49
N TYR A 43 -10.01 -3.00 -0.24
CA TYR A 43 -10.46 -2.39 -1.50
C TYR A 43 -9.84 -2.99 -2.76
N THR A 44 -8.95 -3.99 -2.65
CA THR A 44 -8.47 -4.75 -3.81
C THR A 44 -9.05 -6.16 -3.79
N ASP A 45 -9.57 -6.61 -4.93
CA ASP A 45 -9.95 -8.01 -5.10
C ASP A 45 -8.74 -8.86 -5.51
N THR A 46 -8.92 -10.17 -5.60
CA THR A 46 -7.85 -11.10 -6.00
C THR A 46 -7.33 -10.82 -7.40
N LYS A 47 -8.18 -10.35 -8.32
CA LYS A 47 -7.79 -10.03 -9.69
C LYS A 47 -6.85 -8.83 -9.72
N ASP A 48 -7.20 -7.76 -9.01
CA ASP A 48 -6.38 -6.55 -8.91
C ASP A 48 -5.04 -6.83 -8.22
N ARG A 49 -5.03 -7.66 -7.17
CA ARG A 49 -3.78 -8.10 -6.53
C ARG A 49 -2.88 -8.89 -7.48
N ASN A 50 -3.44 -9.81 -8.26
CA ASN A 50 -2.69 -10.57 -9.26
C ASN A 50 -2.14 -9.65 -10.36
N GLN A 51 -2.95 -8.69 -10.82
CA GLN A 51 -2.52 -7.71 -11.81
C GLN A 51 -1.35 -6.87 -11.28
N LEU A 52 -1.40 -6.41 -10.04
CA LEU A 52 -0.30 -5.69 -9.42
C LEU A 52 1.00 -6.51 -9.39
N VAL A 53 0.92 -7.81 -9.08
CA VAL A 53 2.08 -8.71 -9.08
C VAL A 53 2.68 -8.85 -10.48
N ILE A 54 1.84 -8.95 -11.51
CA ILE A 54 2.28 -9.03 -12.91
C ILE A 54 2.97 -7.73 -13.33
N GLU A 55 2.30 -6.59 -13.14
CA GLU A 55 2.82 -5.28 -13.53
C GLU A 55 4.13 -4.95 -12.80
N TYR A 56 4.25 -5.35 -11.53
CA TYR A 56 5.49 -5.15 -10.77
C TYR A 56 6.65 -5.95 -11.37
N ARG A 57 6.41 -7.16 -11.86
CA ARG A 57 7.43 -8.01 -12.50
C ARG A 57 7.82 -7.50 -13.88
N GLU A 58 6.87 -6.99 -14.65
CA GLU A 58 7.10 -6.51 -16.01
C GLU A 58 7.77 -5.13 -16.06
N LEU A 59 7.28 -4.18 -15.24
CA LEU A 59 7.76 -2.79 -15.26
C LEU A 59 8.86 -2.52 -14.23
N GLY A 60 8.94 -3.35 -13.19
CA GLY A 60 9.74 -3.07 -12.02
C GLY A 60 9.16 -1.95 -11.14
N PRO A 61 9.73 -1.76 -9.93
CA PRO A 61 9.14 -0.90 -8.90
C PRO A 61 9.14 0.59 -9.26
N CYS A 62 10.11 1.07 -10.04
CA CYS A 62 10.24 2.50 -10.35
C CYS A 62 9.22 2.96 -11.40
N LEU A 63 9.14 2.27 -12.54
CA LEU A 63 8.21 2.62 -13.61
C LEU A 63 6.75 2.41 -13.18
N LEU A 64 6.49 1.37 -12.39
CA LEU A 64 5.16 1.14 -11.85
C LEU A 64 4.76 2.24 -10.85
N ALA A 65 5.69 2.72 -10.02
CA ALA A 65 5.43 3.83 -9.10
C ALA A 65 5.07 5.13 -9.81
N GLU A 66 5.79 5.45 -10.90
CA GLU A 66 5.48 6.58 -11.76
C GLU A 66 4.08 6.45 -12.40
N ARG A 67 3.77 5.29 -13.00
CA ARG A 67 2.46 5.01 -13.60
C ARG A 67 1.31 5.12 -12.60
N MET A 68 1.53 4.70 -11.35
CA MET A 68 0.53 4.74 -10.28
C MET A 68 0.44 6.10 -9.57
N GLY A 69 1.38 7.02 -9.83
CA GLY A 69 1.46 8.30 -9.14
C GLY A 69 1.79 8.18 -7.65
N VAL A 70 2.57 7.17 -7.25
CA VAL A 70 2.91 6.88 -5.84
C VAL A 70 4.41 6.68 -5.66
N SER A 71 4.87 6.54 -4.42
CA SER A 71 6.29 6.29 -4.16
C SER A 71 6.70 4.84 -4.49
N ARG A 72 7.98 4.63 -4.83
CA ARG A 72 8.58 3.29 -5.00
C ARG A 72 8.32 2.39 -3.78
N ASP A 73 8.48 2.95 -2.58
CA ASP A 73 8.30 2.22 -1.33
C ASP A 73 6.84 1.78 -1.14
N THR A 74 5.89 2.63 -1.53
CA THR A 74 4.46 2.30 -1.55
C THR A 74 4.19 1.12 -2.48
N VAL A 75 4.66 1.16 -3.72
CA VAL A 75 4.48 0.04 -4.67
C VAL A 75 5.10 -1.24 -4.12
N THR A 76 6.30 -1.16 -3.56
CA THR A 76 7.00 -2.32 -2.97
C THR A 76 6.21 -2.93 -1.81
N ARG A 77 5.65 -2.10 -0.91
CA ARG A 77 4.80 -2.59 0.20
C ARG A 77 3.53 -3.27 -0.30
N ARG A 78 2.83 -2.66 -1.27
CA ARG A 78 1.59 -3.22 -1.84
C ARG A 78 1.87 -4.53 -2.60
N TYR A 79 2.98 -4.61 -3.34
CA TYR A 79 3.43 -5.84 -3.97
C TYR A 79 3.65 -6.95 -2.94
N ASN A 80 4.40 -6.69 -1.87
CA ASN A 80 4.64 -7.68 -0.82
C ASN A 80 3.32 -8.14 -0.17
N ALA A 81 2.39 -7.23 0.06
CA ALA A 81 1.07 -7.56 0.60
C ALA A 81 0.23 -8.39 -0.38
N ALA A 82 0.26 -8.08 -1.67
CA ALA A 82 -0.43 -8.85 -2.71
C ALA A 82 0.15 -10.26 -2.85
N VAL A 83 1.48 -10.41 -2.83
CA VAL A 83 2.14 -11.73 -2.85
C VAL A 83 1.72 -12.55 -1.63
N ALA A 84 1.75 -11.97 -0.42
CA ALA A 84 1.35 -12.66 0.79
C ALA A 84 -0.13 -13.10 0.77
N ALA A 85 -1.03 -12.26 0.26
CA ALA A 85 -2.45 -12.58 0.13
C ALA A 85 -2.73 -13.66 -0.93
N ASN A 86 -1.87 -13.80 -1.94
CA ASN A 86 -2.01 -14.77 -3.02
C ASN A 86 -1.29 -16.10 -2.73
N SER A 87 -0.47 -16.18 -1.67
CA SER A 87 0.18 -17.42 -1.26
C SER A 87 -0.83 -18.42 -0.67
N PRO A 88 -0.79 -19.70 -1.06
CA PRO A 88 -1.72 -20.75 -0.61
C PRO A 88 -1.68 -21.06 0.90
N GLN A 89 -0.83 -20.41 1.68
CA GLN A 89 -0.79 -20.53 3.14
C GLN A 89 -1.78 -19.60 3.87
N ALA A 90 -2.44 -18.67 3.16
CA ALA A 90 -3.43 -17.78 3.76
C ALA A 90 -4.78 -18.46 4.06
N VAL A 91 -4.97 -19.72 3.64
CA VAL A 91 -6.25 -20.45 3.76
C VAL A 91 -6.36 -21.34 5.00
N ASP A 92 -5.28 -21.50 5.78
CA ASP A 92 -5.24 -22.41 6.95
C ASP A 92 -5.26 -21.70 8.32
N ALA A 93 -5.54 -20.39 8.38
CA ALA A 93 -5.49 -19.62 9.64
C ALA A 93 -6.80 -18.88 10.00
N ALA A 94 -7.95 -19.31 9.46
CA ALA A 94 -9.27 -18.75 9.78
C ALA A 94 -10.16 -19.75 10.52
#